data_AF-A0A813C4F2-F1
#
_entry.id   AF-A0A813C4F2-F1
#
_cell.length_a   1.000
_cell.length_b   1.000
_cell.length_c   1.000
_cell.angle_alpha   90.00
_cell.angle_beta   90.00
_cell.angle_gamma   90.00
#
_symmetry.space_group_name_H-M   'P 1'
#
loop_
_entity.id
_entity.type
_entity.pdbx_description
1 polymer ?
#
loop_
_entity_poly.entity_id
_entity_poly.type
_entity_poly.pdbx_seq_one_letter_code
_entity_poly.pdbx_strand_id
1 'polypeptide(L)'
;MASRSSVLLLSASVAWAACPNGGVENHGRCWYLGAEGATCGQTCAAQGLAYDHFVAADATPMVPSLLGRAPRTKQFPWGRIECYVPSADRYHTAKPTQSADTGDNGAPQDWSVSICRLSCACAGSSAAAVGFPGCMQPSVVLRHAGAHAIFADVSVFGAAGCWQNDCKNSDKFIADSPVLCARTCSELGDCTHWTFGEQDGAQKCFFRKSDGGREVLEGWSSGTKACAPPSLPEAFQALKAADLLKRCDAGLSDACPDMAKAVNTWQFAIRNLKKAAGSKLDAGTLQYVNQIEVREHVYQSSSERVMKVREAKEEDSNIKRTRACSFHSSPTVKSRAYSSE
;
A
#
# COMPACT_ATOMS: atom_id res chain seq x y z
N MET A 1 20.78 19.43 44.54
CA MET A 1 19.56 18.77 44.03
C MET A 1 18.74 19.78 43.26
N ALA A 2 18.74 19.70 41.93
CA ALA A 2 17.76 20.38 41.07
C ALA A 2 17.68 19.59 39.76
N SER A 3 16.60 18.83 39.62
CA SER A 3 16.31 17.98 38.46
C SER A 3 15.83 18.87 37.30
N ARG A 4 16.57 18.89 36.19
CA ARG A 4 16.14 19.54 34.95
C ARG A 4 15.32 18.54 34.14
N SER A 5 14.00 18.68 34.17
CA SER A 5 13.09 18.02 33.24
C SER A 5 13.30 18.59 31.84
N SER A 6 13.76 17.75 30.91
CA SER A 6 13.81 18.09 29.48
C SER A 6 12.57 17.51 28.81
N VAL A 7 11.61 18.37 28.51
CA VAL A 7 10.46 18.05 27.64
C VAL A 7 10.98 18.14 26.20
N LEU A 8 11.22 16.98 25.58
CA LEU A 8 11.48 16.88 24.14
C LEU A 8 10.14 16.97 23.39
N LEU A 9 9.81 18.19 22.94
CA LEU A 9 8.80 18.40 21.90
C LEU A 9 9.36 17.88 20.57
N LEU A 10 8.96 16.67 20.18
CA LEU A 10 9.16 16.16 18.82
C LEU A 10 8.17 16.86 17.88
N SER A 11 8.60 17.99 17.31
CA SER A 11 7.94 18.59 16.15
C SER A 11 8.11 17.67 14.95
N ALA A 12 7.00 17.07 14.49
CA ALA A 12 6.94 16.29 13.28
C ALA A 12 7.18 17.18 12.05
N SER A 13 8.36 17.09 11.45
CA SER A 13 8.63 17.68 10.15
C SER A 13 7.88 16.88 9.08
N VAL A 14 6.79 17.45 8.57
CA VAL A 14 6.07 16.94 7.39
C VAL A 14 7.00 17.06 6.19
N ALA A 15 7.49 15.93 5.67
CA ALA A 15 8.20 15.92 4.40
C ALA A 15 7.15 16.02 3.27
N TRP A 16 7.12 17.16 2.58
CA TRP A 16 6.24 17.40 1.43
C TRP A 16 6.63 16.55 0.21
N ALA A 17 5.64 16.08 -0.55
CA ALA A 17 5.84 15.39 -1.82
C ALA A 17 6.13 16.44 -2.91
N ALA A 18 7.33 16.39 -3.50
CA ALA A 18 7.73 17.35 -4.52
C ALA A 18 6.81 17.28 -5.75
N CYS A 19 6.43 18.45 -6.27
CA CYS A 19 5.68 18.56 -7.51
C CYS A 19 6.41 17.86 -8.67
N PRO A 20 5.70 17.16 -9.57
CA PRO A 20 6.30 16.49 -10.72
C PRO A 20 7.21 17.42 -11.53
N ASN A 21 8.27 16.88 -12.11
CA ASN A 21 9.15 17.58 -13.05
C ASN A 21 9.70 18.94 -12.53
N GLY A 22 9.90 19.07 -11.21
CA GLY A 22 10.51 20.27 -10.61
C GLY A 22 9.57 21.47 -10.46
N GLY A 23 8.26 21.23 -10.34
CA GLY A 23 7.30 22.28 -9.98
C GLY A 23 7.55 22.85 -8.58
N VAL A 24 7.09 24.07 -8.34
CA VAL A 24 7.18 24.71 -7.01
C VAL A 24 5.88 24.47 -6.26
N GLU A 25 5.97 23.84 -5.09
CA GLU A 25 4.82 23.68 -4.22
C GLU A 25 4.55 24.97 -3.44
N ASN A 26 3.34 25.51 -3.57
CA ASN A 26 2.87 26.61 -2.75
C ASN A 26 1.34 26.70 -2.83
N HIS A 27 0.69 27.29 -1.82
CA HIS A 27 -0.76 27.49 -1.82
C HIS A 27 -1.57 26.17 -1.98
N GLY A 28 -0.98 25.04 -1.56
CA GLY A 28 -1.55 23.70 -1.76
C GLY A 28 -1.61 23.25 -3.22
N ARG A 29 -0.83 23.88 -4.11
CA ARG A 29 -0.79 23.63 -5.56
C ARG A 29 0.63 23.36 -6.04
N CYS A 30 0.71 22.74 -7.21
CA CYS A 30 1.95 22.69 -7.97
C CYS A 30 1.98 23.82 -8.99
N TRP A 31 2.98 24.69 -8.87
CA TRP A 31 3.15 25.84 -9.74
C TRP A 31 4.21 25.58 -10.78
N TYR A 32 3.91 25.99 -12.01
CA TYR A 32 4.81 25.92 -13.14
C TYR A 32 4.79 27.23 -13.90
N LEU A 33 5.95 27.61 -14.44
CA LEU A 33 6.05 28.74 -15.34
C LEU A 33 5.91 28.24 -16.79
N GLY A 34 4.77 28.55 -17.42
CA GLY A 34 4.46 28.11 -18.78
C GLY A 34 5.49 28.56 -19.83
N ALA A 35 5.41 27.98 -21.02
CA ALA A 35 6.11 28.53 -22.19
C ALA A 35 5.51 29.89 -22.57
N GLU A 36 6.28 30.70 -23.30
CA GLU A 36 5.80 32.00 -23.77
C GLU A 36 4.61 31.82 -24.73
N GLY A 37 3.49 32.48 -24.42
CA GLY A 37 2.24 32.38 -25.17
C GLY A 37 1.39 31.12 -24.88
N ALA A 38 1.86 30.19 -24.05
CA ALA A 38 1.09 29.01 -23.67
C ALA A 38 -0.01 29.35 -22.66
N THR A 39 -1.12 28.59 -22.70
CA THR A 39 -2.16 28.67 -21.68
C THR A 39 -1.78 27.87 -20.42
N CYS A 40 -2.47 28.11 -19.31
CA CYS A 40 -2.27 27.29 -18.12
C CYS A 40 -2.88 25.90 -18.22
N GLY A 41 -3.95 25.71 -19.00
CA GLY A 41 -4.46 24.38 -19.33
C GLY A 41 -3.41 23.53 -20.05
N GLN A 42 -2.74 24.10 -21.07
CA GLN A 42 -1.64 23.43 -21.77
C GLN A 42 -0.45 23.14 -20.84
N THR A 43 -0.07 24.12 -20.02
CA THR A 43 1.06 23.99 -19.09
C THR A 43 0.82 22.87 -18.07
N CYS A 44 -0.37 22.79 -17.47
CA CYS A 44 -0.69 21.74 -16.50
C CYS A 44 -0.84 20.37 -17.15
N ALA A 45 -1.49 20.28 -18.31
CA ALA A 45 -1.62 19.04 -19.06
C ALA A 45 -0.24 18.44 -19.43
N ALA A 46 0.74 19.29 -19.77
CA ALA A 46 2.11 18.84 -20.04
C ALA A 46 2.82 18.23 -18.81
N GLN A 47 2.35 18.53 -17.59
CA GLN A 47 2.81 17.93 -16.35
C GLN A 47 1.97 16.72 -15.91
N GLY A 48 0.95 16.34 -16.69
CA GLY A 48 -0.02 15.32 -16.32
C GLY A 48 -0.97 15.76 -15.19
N LEU A 49 -1.14 17.07 -15.00
CA LEU A 49 -1.97 17.65 -13.94
C LEU A 49 -3.16 18.41 -14.53
N ALA A 50 -4.26 18.46 -13.79
CA ALA A 50 -5.37 19.37 -14.11
C ALA A 50 -4.99 20.81 -13.78
N TYR A 51 -5.62 21.80 -14.41
CA TYR A 51 -5.56 23.17 -13.93
C TYR A 51 -6.40 23.32 -12.65
N ASP A 52 -5.88 24.03 -11.66
CA ASP A 52 -6.60 24.27 -10.41
C ASP A 52 -6.40 25.74 -10.02
N HIS A 53 -7.44 26.53 -10.31
CA HIS A 53 -7.36 27.97 -10.24
C HIS A 53 -6.98 28.45 -8.82
N PHE A 54 -5.89 29.20 -8.76
CA PHE A 54 -5.53 29.99 -7.59
C PHE A 54 -5.01 31.36 -8.00
N VAL A 55 -5.44 32.42 -7.29
CA VAL A 55 -4.94 33.79 -7.46
C VAL A 55 -3.92 34.05 -6.35
N ALA A 56 -2.65 34.10 -6.70
CA ALA A 56 -1.61 34.48 -5.74
C ALA A 56 -1.78 35.93 -5.30
N ALA A 57 -1.64 36.19 -3.99
CA ALA A 57 -1.75 37.54 -3.46
C ALA A 57 -0.57 38.40 -3.93
N ASP A 58 -0.80 39.70 -4.15
CA ASP A 58 0.26 40.62 -4.59
C ASP A 58 1.46 40.66 -3.63
N ALA A 59 1.24 40.40 -2.34
CA ALA A 59 2.29 40.32 -1.33
C ALA A 59 3.15 39.05 -1.43
N THR A 60 2.62 37.97 -2.02
CA THR A 60 3.28 36.65 -2.12
C THR A 60 3.13 36.07 -3.54
N PRO A 61 3.72 36.74 -4.55
CA PRO A 61 3.60 36.30 -5.93
C PRO A 61 4.44 35.06 -6.22
N MET A 62 4.06 34.29 -7.22
CA MET A 62 4.69 33.01 -7.56
C MET A 62 5.83 33.12 -8.56
N VAL A 63 5.84 34.12 -9.46
CA VAL A 63 6.88 34.28 -10.48
C VAL A 63 8.31 34.30 -9.89
N PRO A 64 8.63 35.03 -8.80
CA PRO A 64 9.98 35.01 -8.23
C PRO A 64 10.41 33.62 -7.75
N SER A 65 9.51 32.88 -7.10
CA SER A 65 9.78 31.51 -6.64
C SER A 65 9.97 30.56 -7.81
N LEU A 66 9.16 30.68 -8.87
CA LEU A 66 9.25 29.85 -10.07
C LEU A 66 10.53 30.07 -10.88
N LEU A 67 11.11 31.27 -10.82
CA LEU A 67 12.38 31.60 -11.46
C LEU A 67 13.60 31.28 -10.58
N GLY A 68 13.38 31.02 -9.28
CA GLY A 68 14.46 30.94 -8.28
C GLY A 68 15.21 32.27 -8.07
N ARG A 69 14.65 33.39 -8.53
CA ARG A 69 15.21 34.74 -8.41
C ARG A 69 14.12 35.80 -8.54
N ALA A 70 14.37 36.99 -8.00
CA ALA A 70 13.52 38.15 -8.24
C ALA A 70 13.75 38.71 -9.66
N PRO A 71 12.69 38.93 -10.47
CA PRO A 71 12.78 39.74 -11.69
C PRO A 71 13.13 41.20 -11.38
N ARG A 72 13.74 41.90 -12.36
CA ARG A 72 14.12 43.31 -12.24
C ARG A 72 12.96 44.25 -11.93
N THR A 73 11.75 43.97 -12.41
CA THR A 73 10.61 44.89 -12.24
C THR A 73 9.32 44.14 -11.89
N LYS A 74 8.79 44.42 -10.68
CA LYS A 74 7.41 44.08 -10.30
C LYS A 74 6.47 45.17 -10.80
N GLN A 75 5.43 44.80 -11.51
CA GLN A 75 4.37 45.69 -11.97
C GLN A 75 3.06 45.40 -11.24
N PHE A 76 2.12 46.35 -11.35
CA PHE A 76 0.83 46.29 -10.67
C PHE A 76 -0.03 45.08 -11.12
N PRO A 77 -0.99 44.64 -10.28
CA PRO A 77 -1.88 43.55 -10.62
C PRO A 77 -2.71 43.81 -11.88
N TRP A 78 -2.77 42.84 -12.79
CA TRP A 78 -3.28 43.07 -14.16
C TRP A 78 -4.42 42.13 -14.57
N GLY A 79 -4.38 40.84 -14.21
CA GLY A 79 -5.39 39.81 -14.50
C GLY A 79 -5.32 38.67 -13.49
N ARG A 80 -6.12 37.60 -13.67
CA ARG A 80 -6.24 36.51 -12.68
C ARG A 80 -5.04 35.57 -12.56
N ILE A 81 -4.04 35.70 -13.43
CA ILE A 81 -2.82 34.89 -13.50
C ILE A 81 -1.63 35.83 -13.67
N GLU A 82 -0.50 35.58 -12.98
CA GLU A 82 0.70 36.39 -13.14
C GLU A 82 1.31 36.15 -14.52
N CYS A 83 1.87 37.22 -15.10
CA CYS A 83 2.61 37.14 -16.36
C CYS A 83 4.05 37.57 -16.10
N TYR A 84 4.99 36.69 -16.43
CA TYR A 84 6.40 37.04 -16.56
C TYR A 84 6.75 37.27 -18.03
N VAL A 85 7.43 38.37 -18.34
CA VAL A 85 7.89 38.71 -19.69
C VAL A 85 9.42 38.59 -19.72
N PRO A 86 9.98 37.49 -20.27
CA PRO A 86 11.42 37.22 -20.21
C PRO A 86 12.28 38.30 -20.86
N SER A 87 11.84 38.85 -21.99
CA SER A 87 12.59 39.85 -22.77
C SER A 87 12.84 41.17 -22.03
N ALA A 88 11.99 41.48 -21.03
CA ALA A 88 12.07 42.71 -20.24
C ALA A 88 12.40 42.45 -18.76
N ASP A 89 12.52 41.18 -18.35
CA ASP A 89 12.69 40.75 -16.95
C ASP A 89 11.71 41.44 -15.98
N ARG A 90 10.45 41.53 -16.39
CA ARG A 90 9.36 42.14 -15.62
C ARG A 90 8.22 41.15 -15.42
N TYR A 91 7.42 41.36 -14.38
CA TYR A 91 6.20 40.59 -14.18
C TYR A 91 5.07 41.45 -13.62
N HIS A 92 3.84 41.09 -13.99
CA HIS A 92 2.63 41.60 -13.34
C HIS A 92 2.11 40.56 -12.36
N THR A 93 1.67 40.99 -11.18
CA THR A 93 1.02 40.13 -10.19
C THR A 93 -0.44 39.83 -10.53
N ALA A 94 -1.01 38.81 -9.90
CA ALA A 94 -2.40 38.43 -10.13
C ALA A 94 -3.37 39.31 -9.31
N LYS A 95 -4.61 39.46 -9.79
CA LYS A 95 -5.73 40.09 -9.07
C LYS A 95 -6.95 39.15 -9.08
N PRO A 96 -7.86 39.25 -8.09
CA PRO A 96 -8.99 38.31 -7.97
C PRO A 96 -10.05 38.48 -9.07
N THR A 97 -10.06 39.61 -9.76
CA THR A 97 -11.08 39.97 -10.75
C THR A 97 -10.56 39.82 -12.17
N GLN A 98 -11.45 39.38 -13.05
CA GLN A 98 -11.21 39.34 -14.49
C GLN A 98 -10.92 40.75 -15.05
N SER A 99 -10.27 40.83 -16.21
CA SER A 99 -9.82 42.11 -16.78
C SER A 99 -9.98 42.14 -18.28
N ALA A 100 -10.98 42.87 -18.76
CA ALA A 100 -11.28 42.98 -20.18
C ALA A 100 -10.12 43.60 -20.99
N ASP A 101 -9.44 44.58 -20.41
CA ASP A 101 -8.30 45.27 -21.03
C ASP A 101 -7.11 44.34 -21.30
N THR A 102 -7.05 43.18 -20.64
CA THR A 102 -5.98 42.19 -20.83
C THR A 102 -6.47 40.90 -21.51
N GLY A 103 -7.72 40.88 -21.99
CA GLY A 103 -8.34 39.71 -22.61
C GLY A 103 -8.68 38.57 -21.64
N ASP A 104 -8.59 38.79 -20.32
CA ASP A 104 -8.95 37.82 -19.29
C ASP A 104 -10.47 37.82 -19.10
N ASN A 105 -11.21 37.29 -20.07
CA ASN A 105 -12.69 37.34 -20.13
C ASN A 105 -13.39 35.97 -20.05
N GLY A 106 -12.62 34.89 -20.15
CA GLY A 106 -13.12 33.51 -20.24
C GLY A 106 -12.73 32.64 -19.05
N ALA A 107 -12.60 31.34 -19.29
CA ALA A 107 -12.01 30.43 -18.31
C ALA A 107 -10.52 30.77 -18.12
N PRO A 108 -10.03 30.97 -16.88
CA PRO A 108 -8.62 31.34 -16.63
C PRO A 108 -7.59 30.39 -17.26
N GLN A 109 -7.91 29.10 -17.32
CA GLN A 109 -7.03 28.07 -17.88
C GLN A 109 -6.75 28.25 -19.38
N ASP A 110 -7.66 28.91 -20.11
CA ASP A 110 -7.60 29.10 -21.55
C ASP A 110 -7.04 30.48 -21.93
N TRP A 111 -6.81 31.34 -20.94
CA TRP A 111 -6.22 32.66 -21.16
C TRP A 111 -4.73 32.54 -21.51
N SER A 112 -4.30 33.31 -22.51
CA SER A 112 -2.90 33.45 -22.89
C SER A 112 -2.61 34.87 -23.34
N VAL A 113 -1.34 35.25 -23.23
CA VAL A 113 -0.79 36.47 -23.82
C VAL A 113 0.54 36.11 -24.45
N SER A 114 0.74 36.48 -25.72
CA SER A 114 1.83 35.96 -26.56
C SER A 114 3.23 36.20 -26.00
N ILE A 115 3.44 37.30 -25.26
CA ILE A 115 4.75 37.65 -24.66
C ILE A 115 4.92 37.14 -23.23
N CYS A 116 3.90 36.46 -22.69
CA CYS A 116 3.85 36.07 -21.29
C CYS A 116 4.18 34.60 -21.10
N ARG A 117 5.00 34.32 -20.09
CA ARG A 117 5.05 33.03 -19.42
C ARG A 117 4.14 33.13 -18.19
N LEU A 118 3.02 32.39 -18.20
CA LEU A 118 2.02 32.46 -17.13
C LEU A 118 2.44 31.61 -15.91
N SER A 119 2.15 32.10 -14.71
CA SER A 119 2.33 31.37 -13.44
C SER A 119 1.15 30.39 -13.23
N CYS A 120 1.29 29.17 -13.71
CA CYS A 120 0.18 28.25 -13.77
C CYS A 120 0.06 27.45 -12.47
N ALA A 121 -1.02 27.71 -11.74
CA ALA A 121 -1.49 26.86 -10.65
C ALA A 121 -2.13 25.61 -11.26
N CYS A 122 -1.38 24.53 -11.24
CA CYS A 122 -1.94 23.22 -11.53
C CYS A 122 -2.52 22.69 -10.23
N ALA A 123 -3.47 21.76 -10.36
CA ALA A 123 -3.82 20.89 -9.27
C ALA A 123 -2.51 20.44 -8.66
N GLY A 124 -2.32 20.80 -7.38
CA GLY A 124 -1.39 20.03 -6.60
C GLY A 124 -1.86 18.58 -6.68
N SER A 125 -1.11 17.67 -6.11
CA SER A 125 -1.75 16.45 -5.65
C SER A 125 -2.77 16.81 -4.54
N SER A 126 -3.88 17.48 -4.89
CA SER A 126 -5.07 17.69 -4.08
C SER A 126 -5.66 16.29 -3.93
N ALA A 127 -5.12 15.57 -2.94
CA ALA A 127 -5.40 14.17 -2.64
C ALA A 127 -5.06 13.16 -3.77
N ALA A 128 -3.95 13.31 -4.48
CA ALA A 128 -3.32 12.17 -5.16
C ALA A 128 -2.29 11.54 -4.22
N ALA A 129 -2.71 10.45 -3.56
CA ALA A 129 -1.92 9.50 -2.80
C ALA A 129 -0.72 10.12 -2.06
N VAL A 130 -0.89 10.41 -0.75
CA VAL A 130 0.29 10.30 0.11
C VAL A 130 0.86 8.91 -0.17
N GLY A 131 2.02 8.83 -0.83
CA GLY A 131 2.58 7.54 -1.22
C GLY A 131 2.62 6.63 0.00
N PHE A 132 2.50 5.32 -0.19
CA PHE A 132 2.60 4.40 0.93
C PHE A 132 3.89 4.71 1.73
N PRO A 133 3.82 4.85 3.08
CA PRO A 133 2.72 4.47 3.95
C PRO A 133 1.69 5.57 4.27
N GLY A 134 1.86 6.82 3.83
CA GLY A 134 1.04 7.90 4.38
C GLY A 134 -0.39 8.01 3.80
N CYS A 135 -0.73 7.25 2.75
CA CYS A 135 -2.13 7.06 2.32
C CYS A 135 -2.90 6.11 3.23
N MET A 136 -2.21 5.44 4.16
CA MET A 136 -2.85 4.53 5.10
C MET A 136 -3.77 5.30 6.04
N GLN A 137 -4.97 4.78 6.23
CA GLN A 137 -5.95 5.30 7.15
C GLN A 137 -5.74 4.60 8.51
N PRO A 138 -5.22 5.31 9.53
CA PRO A 138 -5.05 4.73 10.85
C PRO A 138 -6.41 4.52 11.51
N SER A 139 -6.47 3.51 12.37
CA SER A 139 -7.63 3.15 13.17
C SER A 139 -8.88 2.84 12.34
N VAL A 140 -8.72 2.27 11.14
CA VAL A 140 -9.83 1.86 10.27
C VAL A 140 -9.77 0.36 10.06
N VAL A 141 -10.94 -0.28 10.16
CA VAL A 141 -11.15 -1.68 9.79
C VAL A 141 -12.35 -1.80 8.87
N LEU A 142 -12.24 -2.64 7.84
CA LEU A 142 -13.35 -2.96 6.93
C LEU A 142 -13.86 -4.37 7.24
N ARG A 143 -15.08 -4.50 7.78
CA ARG A 143 -15.69 -5.76 8.25
C ARG A 143 -16.70 -6.35 7.25
N HIS A 144 -17.46 -7.33 7.74
CA HIS A 144 -18.53 -8.05 7.03
C HIS A 144 -18.05 -8.79 5.78
N ALA A 145 -17.26 -9.86 6.00
CA ALA A 145 -16.72 -10.67 4.91
C ALA A 145 -17.79 -11.19 3.94
N GLY A 146 -18.96 -11.62 4.43
CA GLY A 146 -20.06 -12.09 3.57
C GLY A 146 -20.62 -11.05 2.59
N ALA A 147 -20.42 -9.75 2.83
CA ALA A 147 -20.90 -8.67 1.97
C ALA A 147 -19.78 -8.05 1.12
N HIS A 148 -18.60 -7.83 1.70
CA HIS A 148 -17.54 -7.00 1.13
C HIS A 148 -16.22 -7.72 0.86
N ALA A 149 -16.04 -8.98 1.27
CA ALA A 149 -14.82 -9.72 0.98
C ALA A 149 -14.67 -10.00 -0.52
N ILE A 150 -13.41 -10.12 -0.94
CA ILE A 150 -13.04 -10.89 -2.12
C ILE A 150 -12.45 -12.21 -1.65
N PHE A 151 -12.71 -13.30 -2.36
CA PHE A 151 -12.01 -14.56 -2.12
C PHE A 151 -11.15 -14.84 -3.34
N ALA A 152 -9.84 -14.89 -3.13
CA ALA A 152 -8.86 -15.07 -4.20
C ALA A 152 -7.79 -16.08 -3.80
N ASP A 153 -7.02 -16.52 -4.79
CA ASP A 153 -5.83 -17.33 -4.56
C ASP A 153 -4.70 -16.43 -4.06
N VAL A 154 -4.53 -16.40 -2.74
CA VAL A 154 -3.46 -15.66 -2.07
C VAL A 154 -2.21 -16.53 -1.83
N SER A 155 -2.27 -17.83 -2.13
CA SER A 155 -1.13 -18.73 -2.00
C SER A 155 0.03 -18.32 -2.94
N VAL A 156 -0.29 -17.65 -4.04
CA VAL A 156 0.70 -17.10 -5.00
C VAL A 156 1.61 -16.03 -4.39
N PHE A 157 1.24 -15.44 -3.25
CA PHE A 157 2.04 -14.46 -2.50
C PHE A 157 2.82 -15.08 -1.33
N GLY A 158 2.79 -16.41 -1.21
CA GLY A 158 3.41 -17.13 -0.10
C GLY A 158 2.68 -16.97 1.24
N ALA A 159 1.37 -16.74 1.18
CA ALA A 159 0.51 -16.54 2.35
C ALA A 159 0.36 -17.81 3.23
N ALA A 160 0.09 -17.60 4.52
CA ALA A 160 -0.25 -18.63 5.50
C ALA A 160 -1.31 -18.09 6.49
N GLY A 161 -1.98 -18.97 7.25
CA GLY A 161 -3.02 -18.57 8.20
C GLY A 161 -4.27 -17.97 7.53
N CYS A 162 -4.67 -18.58 6.42
CA CYS A 162 -5.77 -18.13 5.56
C CYS A 162 -7.15 -18.49 6.14
N TRP A 163 -8.22 -17.94 5.55
CA TRP A 163 -9.59 -18.26 5.93
C TRP A 163 -9.83 -19.78 5.82
N GLN A 164 -10.30 -20.39 6.91
CA GLN A 164 -10.52 -21.85 7.01
C GLN A 164 -9.32 -22.70 6.54
N ASN A 165 -8.09 -22.19 6.71
CA ASN A 165 -6.86 -22.83 6.23
C ASN A 165 -6.79 -23.06 4.70
N ASP A 166 -7.62 -22.37 3.92
CA ASP A 166 -7.61 -22.43 2.46
C ASP A 166 -7.06 -21.13 1.87
N CYS A 167 -5.79 -21.12 1.46
CA CYS A 167 -5.15 -19.96 0.84
C CYS A 167 -5.49 -19.78 -0.64
N LYS A 168 -6.18 -20.73 -1.28
CA LYS A 168 -6.61 -20.61 -2.68
C LYS A 168 -7.95 -19.89 -2.82
N ASN A 169 -8.71 -19.84 -1.72
CA ASN A 169 -10.02 -19.20 -1.65
C ASN A 169 -10.14 -18.39 -0.35
N SER A 170 -9.32 -17.34 -0.21
CA SER A 170 -9.24 -16.56 1.02
C SER A 170 -9.41 -15.06 0.78
N ASP A 171 -10.03 -14.38 1.75
CA ASP A 171 -10.05 -12.92 1.87
C ASP A 171 -8.99 -12.39 2.84
N LYS A 172 -8.25 -13.29 3.49
CA LYS A 172 -7.31 -12.95 4.56
C LYS A 172 -6.11 -13.89 4.66
N PHE A 173 -5.05 -13.43 5.28
CA PHE A 173 -3.93 -14.27 5.71
C PHE A 173 -3.12 -13.56 6.80
N ILE A 174 -2.23 -14.28 7.49
CA ILE A 174 -1.33 -13.74 8.51
C ILE A 174 -0.22 -12.92 7.85
N ALA A 175 -0.07 -11.67 8.28
CA ALA A 175 0.94 -10.77 7.77
C ALA A 175 1.69 -10.07 8.90
N ASP A 176 2.98 -9.87 8.71
CA ASP A 176 3.84 -9.23 9.72
C ASP A 176 3.87 -7.69 9.55
N SER A 177 3.26 -7.16 8.48
CA SER A 177 3.29 -5.74 8.12
C SER A 177 2.14 -5.34 7.18
N PRO A 178 1.61 -4.10 7.30
CA PRO A 178 0.62 -3.56 6.35
C PRO A 178 1.16 -3.46 4.91
N VAL A 179 2.48 -3.42 4.72
CA VAL A 179 3.15 -3.47 3.41
C VAL A 179 2.67 -4.67 2.60
N LEU A 180 2.52 -5.82 3.26
CA LEU A 180 2.14 -7.06 2.60
C LEU A 180 0.68 -7.01 2.13
N CYS A 181 -0.22 -6.48 2.96
CA CYS A 181 -1.62 -6.27 2.57
C CYS A 181 -1.72 -5.31 1.37
N ALA A 182 -0.98 -4.21 1.43
CA ALA A 182 -1.01 -3.20 0.39
C ALA A 182 -0.50 -3.74 -0.96
N ARG A 183 0.61 -4.47 -0.96
CA ARG A 183 1.16 -5.14 -2.15
C ARG A 183 0.20 -6.18 -2.70
N THR A 184 -0.26 -7.11 -1.87
CA THR A 184 -1.17 -8.17 -2.32
C THR A 184 -2.45 -7.59 -2.92
N CYS A 185 -3.04 -6.58 -2.29
CA CYS A 185 -4.24 -5.93 -2.84
C CYS A 185 -3.96 -5.25 -4.19
N SER A 186 -2.79 -4.63 -4.37
CA SER A 186 -2.43 -4.02 -5.66
C SER A 186 -2.36 -5.01 -6.82
N GLU A 187 -2.02 -6.27 -6.54
CA GLU A 187 -1.91 -7.34 -7.54
C GLU A 187 -3.21 -8.14 -7.73
N LEU A 188 -4.08 -8.21 -6.72
CA LEU A 188 -5.38 -8.89 -6.81
C LEU A 188 -6.37 -8.07 -7.63
N GLY A 189 -6.88 -8.63 -8.74
CA GLY A 189 -7.81 -7.97 -9.67
C GLY A 189 -9.00 -7.28 -8.98
N ASP A 190 -9.74 -8.04 -8.17
CA ASP A 190 -10.98 -7.59 -7.53
C ASP A 190 -10.76 -6.80 -6.23
N CYS A 191 -9.52 -6.67 -5.76
CA CYS A 191 -9.23 -5.93 -4.55
C CYS A 191 -9.33 -4.43 -4.82
N THR A 192 -10.11 -3.75 -4.00
CA THR A 192 -10.26 -2.29 -4.00
C THR A 192 -9.74 -1.66 -2.71
N HIS A 193 -9.79 -2.40 -1.60
CA HIS A 193 -9.35 -1.96 -0.29
C HIS A 193 -8.71 -3.11 0.48
N TRP A 194 -7.74 -2.76 1.31
CA TRP A 194 -7.08 -3.68 2.23
C TRP A 194 -7.15 -3.16 3.65
N THR A 195 -6.99 -4.06 4.61
CA THR A 195 -6.95 -3.74 6.03
C THR A 195 -5.93 -4.62 6.73
N PHE A 196 -5.24 -4.08 7.73
CA PHE A 196 -4.22 -4.74 8.53
C PHE A 196 -4.50 -4.50 10.01
N GLY A 197 -4.48 -5.55 10.81
CA GLY A 197 -4.59 -5.46 12.27
C GLY A 197 -4.68 -6.82 12.92
N GLU A 198 -4.81 -6.82 14.26
CA GLU A 198 -4.80 -8.05 15.05
C GLU A 198 -6.17 -8.73 15.08
N GLN A 199 -6.20 -10.04 14.77
CA GLN A 199 -7.36 -10.90 14.97
C GLN A 199 -6.90 -12.27 15.46
N ASP A 200 -7.49 -12.73 16.58
CA ASP A 200 -7.23 -14.02 17.21
C ASP A 200 -5.75 -14.23 17.58
N GLY A 201 -5.09 -13.20 18.10
CA GLY A 201 -3.69 -13.27 18.51
C GLY A 201 -2.67 -13.25 17.36
N ALA A 202 -3.10 -12.99 16.13
CA ALA A 202 -2.23 -12.84 14.97
C ALA A 202 -2.55 -11.57 14.17
N GLN A 203 -1.52 -10.94 13.62
CA GLN A 203 -1.68 -9.84 12.67
C GLN A 203 -2.16 -10.40 11.32
N LYS A 204 -3.26 -9.87 10.80
CA LYS A 204 -3.89 -10.37 9.56
C LYS A 204 -4.15 -9.23 8.57
N CYS A 205 -4.04 -9.57 7.28
CA CYS A 205 -4.57 -8.76 6.19
C CYS A 205 -6.00 -9.17 5.88
N PHE A 206 -6.89 -8.22 5.55
CA PHE A 206 -8.20 -8.47 4.93
C PHE A 206 -8.30 -7.74 3.58
N PHE A 207 -8.91 -8.37 2.59
CA PHE A 207 -9.13 -7.79 1.25
C PHE A 207 -10.61 -7.60 0.94
N ARG A 208 -10.94 -6.46 0.32
CA ARG A 208 -12.32 -6.03 0.09
C ARG A 208 -12.56 -5.52 -1.33
N LYS A 209 -13.78 -5.69 -1.83
CA LYS A 209 -14.29 -5.13 -3.11
C LYS A 209 -14.94 -3.75 -2.99
N SER A 210 -15.06 -3.23 -1.78
CA SER A 210 -15.58 -1.89 -1.48
C SER A 210 -15.06 -1.38 -0.12
N ASP A 211 -15.34 -0.13 0.22
CA ASP A 211 -15.12 0.47 1.54
C ASP A 211 -16.27 0.20 2.54
N GLY A 212 -17.30 -0.56 2.14
CA GLY A 212 -18.38 -0.99 3.02
C GLY A 212 -17.92 -1.77 4.26
N GLY A 213 -18.69 -1.69 5.35
CA GLY A 213 -18.34 -2.26 6.64
C GLY A 213 -17.24 -1.50 7.38
N ARG A 214 -17.06 -0.21 7.07
CA ARG A 214 -16.07 0.67 7.68
C ARG A 214 -16.39 0.95 9.14
N GLU A 215 -15.42 0.67 10.01
CA GLU A 215 -15.48 0.98 11.43
C GLU A 215 -14.18 1.66 11.86
N VAL A 216 -14.26 2.46 12.93
CA VAL A 216 -13.09 3.04 13.59
C VAL A 216 -12.67 2.12 14.72
N LEU A 217 -11.47 1.57 14.65
CA LEU A 217 -10.91 0.69 15.69
C LEU A 217 -9.41 0.87 15.81
N GLU A 218 -8.93 1.20 17.01
CA GLU A 218 -7.50 1.35 17.30
C GLU A 218 -6.72 0.05 17.04
N GLY A 219 -5.46 0.18 16.63
CA GLY A 219 -4.60 -0.95 16.27
C GLY A 219 -4.84 -1.51 14.87
N TRP A 220 -5.83 -0.98 14.14
CA TRP A 220 -6.09 -1.33 12.74
C TRP A 220 -5.64 -0.23 11.79
N SER A 221 -5.40 -0.60 10.54
CA SER A 221 -5.11 0.33 9.46
C SER A 221 -5.70 -0.18 8.15
N SER A 222 -6.17 0.73 7.30
CA SER A 222 -6.72 0.38 5.99
C SER A 222 -6.14 1.25 4.88
N GLY A 223 -6.28 0.81 3.65
CA GLY A 223 -5.92 1.60 2.47
C GLY A 223 -6.73 1.17 1.26
N THR A 224 -6.81 2.06 0.26
CA THR A 224 -7.30 1.71 -1.07
C THR A 224 -6.25 0.86 -1.81
N LYS A 225 -6.62 0.23 -2.92
CA LYS A 225 -5.70 -0.50 -3.80
C LYS A 225 -4.51 0.36 -4.24
N ALA A 226 -4.77 1.63 -4.54
CA ALA A 226 -3.75 2.61 -4.92
C ALA A 226 -2.81 2.98 -3.75
N CYS A 227 -3.24 2.75 -2.51
CA CYS A 227 -2.40 2.90 -1.34
C CYS A 227 -1.50 1.67 -1.18
N ALA A 228 -0.50 1.57 -2.04
CA ALA A 228 0.48 0.48 -2.05
C ALA A 228 1.89 1.02 -2.28
N PRO A 229 2.93 0.35 -1.75
CA PRO A 229 4.30 0.70 -2.10
C PRO A 229 4.54 0.45 -3.59
N PRO A 230 5.50 1.16 -4.21
CA PRO A 230 5.87 0.91 -5.59
C PRO A 230 6.20 -0.56 -5.84
N SER A 231 5.77 -1.09 -6.99
CA SER A 231 6.15 -2.42 -7.44
C SER A 231 7.68 -2.48 -7.58
N LEU A 232 8.28 -3.52 -7.01
CA LEU A 232 9.72 -3.76 -7.18
C LEU A 232 9.95 -4.54 -8.47
N PRO A 233 11.08 -4.34 -9.18
CA PRO A 233 11.45 -5.20 -10.30
C PRO A 233 11.49 -6.67 -9.87
N GLU A 234 11.04 -7.59 -10.71
CA GLU A 234 10.91 -9.02 -10.38
C GLU A 234 12.25 -9.63 -9.96
N ALA A 235 13.37 -9.22 -10.59
CA ALA A 235 14.71 -9.66 -10.19
C ALA A 235 15.03 -9.26 -8.74
N PHE A 236 14.63 -8.06 -8.33
CA PHE A 236 14.86 -7.56 -6.99
C PHE A 236 13.95 -8.28 -5.98
N GLN A 237 12.70 -8.57 -6.36
CA GLN A 237 11.79 -9.38 -5.53
C GLN A 237 12.35 -10.79 -5.29
N ALA A 238 12.85 -11.43 -6.34
CA ALA A 238 13.48 -12.75 -6.25
C ALA A 238 14.71 -12.74 -5.34
N LEU A 239 15.60 -11.76 -5.51
CA LEU A 239 16.81 -11.61 -4.68
C LEU A 239 16.46 -11.45 -3.20
N LYS A 240 15.49 -10.58 -2.88
CA LYS A 240 15.09 -10.34 -1.49
C LYS A 240 14.39 -11.52 -0.85
N ALA A 241 13.58 -12.25 -1.60
CA ALA A 241 13.00 -13.50 -1.11
C ALA A 241 14.10 -14.54 -0.83
N ALA A 242 15.09 -14.69 -1.71
CA ALA A 242 16.22 -15.59 -1.49
C ALA A 242 17.07 -15.18 -0.27
N ASP A 243 17.30 -13.88 -0.04
CA ASP A 243 18.01 -13.39 1.16
C ASP A 243 17.30 -13.82 2.47
N LEU A 244 15.96 -13.78 2.50
CA LEU A 244 15.17 -14.20 3.67
C LEU A 244 15.27 -15.72 3.94
N LEU A 245 15.62 -16.49 2.92
CA LEU A 245 15.67 -17.96 2.99
C LEU A 245 17.01 -18.51 3.43
N LYS A 246 18.08 -17.71 3.41
CA LYS A 246 19.42 -18.14 3.88
C LYS A 246 19.43 -18.76 5.27
N ARG A 247 18.57 -18.28 6.17
CA ARG A 247 18.42 -18.83 7.53
C ARG A 247 17.80 -20.24 7.56
N CYS A 248 17.15 -20.65 6.48
CA CYS A 248 16.49 -21.94 6.29
C CYS A 248 17.36 -22.94 5.51
N ASP A 249 18.59 -22.59 5.11
CA ASP A 249 19.46 -23.46 4.31
C ASP A 249 19.83 -24.77 5.06
N ALA A 250 19.82 -24.75 6.39
CA ALA A 250 20.01 -25.93 7.24
C ALA A 250 18.71 -26.73 7.51
N GLY A 251 17.58 -26.32 6.93
CA GLY A 251 16.27 -26.90 7.20
C GLY A 251 15.60 -26.40 8.49
N LEU A 252 14.68 -27.21 9.03
CA LEU A 252 13.91 -26.89 10.23
C LEU A 252 14.85 -26.64 11.42
N SER A 253 14.79 -25.44 11.98
CA SER A 253 15.65 -25.01 13.08
C SER A 253 15.01 -23.85 13.84
N ASP A 254 15.58 -23.44 14.97
CA ASP A 254 15.14 -22.23 15.69
C ASP A 254 15.23 -20.97 14.81
N ALA A 255 16.18 -20.94 13.87
CA ALA A 255 16.35 -19.85 12.91
C ALA A 255 15.34 -19.92 11.75
N CYS A 256 14.75 -21.09 11.49
CA CYS A 256 13.71 -21.32 10.48
C CYS A 256 12.62 -22.27 11.02
N PRO A 257 11.77 -21.80 11.95
CA PRO A 257 10.81 -22.65 12.64
C PRO A 257 9.58 -23.01 11.77
N ASP A 258 9.33 -22.23 10.72
CA ASP A 258 8.19 -22.41 9.82
C ASP A 258 8.67 -22.78 8.41
N MET A 259 8.86 -24.08 8.20
CA MET A 259 9.28 -24.63 6.90
C MET A 259 8.21 -24.47 5.81
N ALA A 260 6.92 -24.39 6.17
CA ALA A 260 5.86 -24.17 5.18
C ALA A 260 5.95 -22.74 4.60
N LYS A 261 6.15 -21.73 5.45
CA LYS A 261 6.44 -20.35 5.03
C LYS A 261 7.73 -20.27 4.22
N ALA A 262 8.77 -21.03 4.59
CA ALA A 262 10.01 -21.10 3.82
C ALA A 262 9.78 -21.65 2.40
N VAL A 263 9.08 -22.77 2.23
CA VAL A 263 8.77 -23.35 0.91
C VAL A 263 7.96 -22.37 0.06
N ASN A 264 6.93 -21.75 0.64
CA ASN A 264 6.11 -20.76 -0.05
C ASN A 264 6.92 -19.53 -0.51
N THR A 265 7.86 -19.07 0.31
CA THR A 265 8.78 -17.96 -0.04
C THR A 265 9.74 -18.36 -1.14
N TRP A 266 10.23 -19.61 -1.15
CA TRP A 266 11.09 -20.16 -2.21
C TRP A 266 10.37 -20.17 -3.57
N GLN A 267 9.14 -20.68 -3.59
CA GLN A 267 8.31 -20.69 -4.80
C GLN A 267 8.07 -19.27 -5.35
N PHE A 268 7.82 -18.30 -4.46
CA PHE A 268 7.69 -16.91 -4.85
C PHE A 268 8.98 -16.35 -5.50
N ALA A 269 10.15 -16.66 -4.92
CA ALA A 269 11.44 -16.25 -5.47
C ALA A 269 11.67 -16.80 -6.87
N ILE A 270 11.42 -18.11 -7.07
CA ILE A 270 11.58 -18.80 -8.35
C ILE A 270 10.66 -18.20 -9.42
N ARG A 271 9.38 -17.98 -9.09
CA ARG A 271 8.42 -17.37 -10.04
C ARG A 271 8.87 -15.99 -10.50
N ASN A 272 9.33 -15.14 -9.57
CA ASN A 272 9.82 -13.81 -9.90
C ASN A 272 11.12 -13.86 -10.71
N LEU A 273 12.02 -14.78 -10.39
CA LEU A 273 13.25 -14.97 -11.16
C LEU A 273 12.94 -15.37 -12.62
N LYS A 274 11.98 -16.29 -12.83
CA LYS A 274 11.51 -16.68 -14.17
C LYS A 274 10.95 -15.48 -14.94
N LYS A 275 10.09 -14.68 -14.30
CA LYS A 275 9.53 -13.46 -14.92
C LYS A 275 10.63 -12.47 -15.32
N ALA A 276 11.57 -12.23 -14.41
CA ALA A 276 12.69 -11.31 -14.64
C ALA A 276 13.61 -11.77 -15.77
N ALA A 277 13.86 -13.08 -15.85
CA ALA A 277 14.69 -13.67 -16.87
C ALA A 277 14.02 -13.72 -18.25
N GLY A 278 12.70 -13.80 -18.32
CA GLY A 278 11.96 -13.97 -19.57
C GLY A 278 12.48 -15.17 -20.37
N SER A 279 12.76 -14.99 -21.66
CA SER A 279 13.39 -15.98 -22.55
C SER A 279 14.92 -15.92 -22.57
N LYS A 280 15.57 -15.19 -21.65
CA LYS A 280 17.03 -14.96 -21.67
C LYS A 280 17.85 -16.01 -20.91
N LEU A 281 17.21 -16.90 -20.17
CA LEU A 281 17.89 -18.06 -19.60
C LEU A 281 18.17 -19.07 -20.72
N ASP A 282 19.39 -19.60 -20.78
CA ASP A 282 19.69 -20.70 -21.66
C ASP A 282 18.86 -21.95 -21.27
N ALA A 283 18.64 -22.85 -22.23
CA ALA A 283 17.81 -24.03 -22.05
C ALA A 283 18.28 -24.94 -20.90
N GLY A 284 19.59 -24.99 -20.65
CA GLY A 284 20.17 -25.75 -19.54
C GLY A 284 19.79 -25.15 -18.19
N THR A 285 19.94 -23.84 -18.03
CA THR A 285 19.56 -23.15 -16.79
C THR A 285 18.05 -23.21 -16.55
N LEU A 286 17.21 -23.01 -17.58
CA LEU A 286 15.76 -23.18 -17.49
C LEU A 286 15.35 -24.59 -17.03
N GLN A 287 16.05 -25.62 -17.48
CA GLN A 287 15.80 -26.99 -17.05
C GLN A 287 15.99 -27.16 -15.53
N TYR A 288 17.06 -26.60 -14.95
CA TYR A 288 17.26 -26.66 -13.50
C TYR A 288 16.16 -25.92 -12.74
N VAL A 289 15.76 -24.73 -13.20
CA VAL A 289 14.67 -23.97 -12.57
C VAL A 289 13.34 -24.75 -12.62
N ASN A 290 13.03 -25.40 -13.74
CA ASN A 290 11.83 -26.23 -13.87
C ASN A 290 11.90 -27.51 -13.01
N GLN A 291 13.07 -28.12 -12.86
CA GLN A 291 13.24 -29.30 -12.00
C GLN A 291 13.05 -28.97 -10.50
N ILE A 292 13.45 -27.77 -10.06
CA ILE A 292 13.26 -27.33 -8.68
C ILE A 292 11.75 -27.20 -8.37
N GLU A 293 10.97 -26.58 -9.26
CA GLU A 293 9.52 -26.43 -9.11
C GLU A 293 8.79 -27.78 -9.00
N VAL A 294 9.15 -28.76 -9.84
CA VAL A 294 8.55 -30.10 -9.79
C VAL A 294 8.88 -30.80 -8.47
N ARG A 295 10.12 -30.70 -7.98
CA ARG A 295 10.52 -31.31 -6.69
C ARG A 295 9.83 -30.64 -5.50
N GLU A 296 9.59 -29.34 -5.54
CA GLU A 296 8.85 -28.61 -4.51
C GLU A 296 7.38 -29.01 -4.42
N HIS A 297 6.69 -29.17 -5.56
CA HIS A 297 5.30 -29.67 -5.57
C HIS A 297 5.18 -31.06 -4.95
N VAL A 298 6.15 -31.94 -5.21
CA VAL A 298 6.22 -33.26 -4.59
C VAL A 298 6.41 -33.13 -3.07
N TYR A 299 7.26 -32.22 -2.61
CA TYR A 299 7.51 -31.98 -1.19
C TYR A 299 6.26 -31.46 -0.46
N GLN A 300 5.54 -30.50 -1.05
CA GLN A 300 4.34 -29.92 -0.47
C GLN A 300 3.19 -30.94 -0.39
N SER A 301 2.98 -31.73 -1.46
CA SER A 301 1.99 -32.83 -1.45
C SER A 301 2.32 -33.94 -0.44
N SER A 302 3.60 -34.11 -0.13
CA SER A 302 4.07 -35.10 0.85
C SER A 302 3.88 -34.55 2.27
N SER A 303 4.18 -33.27 2.51
CA SER A 303 3.94 -32.58 3.77
C SER A 303 2.45 -32.56 4.14
N GLU A 304 1.57 -32.20 3.20
CA GLU A 304 0.11 -32.22 3.40
C GLU A 304 -0.41 -33.61 3.75
N ARG A 305 0.11 -34.66 3.09
CA ARG A 305 -0.24 -36.05 3.40
C ARG A 305 0.21 -36.45 4.80
N VAL A 306 1.42 -36.07 5.20
CA VAL A 306 1.95 -36.38 6.54
C VAL A 306 1.14 -35.65 7.62
N MET A 307 0.74 -34.40 7.38
CA MET A 307 -0.11 -33.63 8.30
C MET A 307 -1.49 -34.27 8.45
N LYS A 308 -2.17 -34.63 7.35
CA LYS A 308 -3.46 -35.34 7.41
C LYS A 308 -3.38 -36.67 8.16
N VAL A 309 -2.28 -37.41 7.99
CA VAL A 309 -2.06 -38.67 8.73
C VAL A 309 -1.88 -38.42 10.24
N ARG A 310 -1.26 -37.30 10.63
CA ARG A 310 -1.14 -36.91 12.04
C ARG A 310 -2.49 -36.51 12.63
N GLU A 311 -3.26 -35.66 11.94
CA GLU A 311 -4.60 -35.25 12.38
C GLU A 311 -5.53 -36.46 12.55
N ALA A 312 -5.55 -37.38 11.58
CA ALA A 312 -6.36 -38.59 11.65
C ALA A 312 -5.96 -39.51 12.83
N LYS A 313 -4.67 -39.56 13.18
CA LYS A 313 -4.18 -40.30 14.35
C LYS A 313 -4.58 -39.64 15.67
N GLU A 314 -4.61 -38.31 15.71
CA GLU A 314 -4.99 -37.55 16.89
C GLU A 314 -6.51 -37.63 17.15
N GLU A 315 -7.31 -37.61 16.09
CA GLU A 315 -8.75 -37.82 16.14
C GLU A 315 -9.10 -39.26 16.58
N ASP A 316 -8.43 -40.29 16.04
CA ASP A 316 -8.58 -41.68 16.49
C ASP A 316 -8.16 -41.85 17.96
N SER A 317 -7.11 -41.15 18.40
CA SER A 317 -6.67 -41.15 19.80
C SER A 317 -7.69 -40.48 20.73
N ASN A 318 -8.32 -39.38 20.29
CA ASN A 318 -9.35 -38.69 21.04
C ASN A 318 -10.64 -39.52 21.12
N ILE A 319 -11.06 -40.18 20.04
CA ILE A 319 -12.19 -41.12 20.00
C ILE A 319 -11.96 -42.29 20.97
N LYS A 320 -10.74 -42.84 21.00
CA LYS A 320 -10.35 -43.90 21.96
C LYS A 320 -10.41 -43.41 23.40
N ARG A 321 -9.97 -42.18 23.69
CA ARG A 321 -10.10 -41.55 25.02
C ARG A 321 -11.56 -41.33 25.44
N THR A 322 -12.41 -40.82 24.55
CA THR A 322 -13.84 -40.60 24.86
C THR A 322 -14.59 -41.90 25.08
N ARG A 323 -14.27 -42.96 24.32
CA ARG A 323 -14.81 -44.30 24.56
C ARG A 323 -14.32 -44.92 25.88
N ALA A 324 -13.07 -44.68 26.28
CA ALA A 324 -12.56 -45.12 27.57
C ALA A 324 -13.26 -44.44 28.77
N CYS A 325 -13.60 -43.15 28.65
CA CYS A 325 -14.37 -42.43 29.68
C CYS A 325 -15.85 -42.84 29.76
N SER A 326 -16.41 -43.38 28.68
CA SER A 326 -17.82 -43.81 28.62
C SER A 326 -18.06 -45.21 29.23
N PHE A 327 -17.01 -45.97 29.54
CA PHE A 327 -17.10 -47.32 30.11
C PHE A 327 -16.97 -47.38 31.65
N HIS A 328 -16.84 -46.24 32.34
CA HIS A 328 -16.66 -46.18 33.80
C HIS A 328 -17.88 -45.69 34.60
N SER A 329 -19.03 -45.48 33.96
CA SER A 329 -20.28 -45.08 34.61
C SER A 329 -21.35 -46.17 34.54
N SER A 330 -21.07 -47.32 35.14
CA SER A 330 -22.13 -48.27 35.58
C SER A 330 -22.42 -48.03 37.06
N PRO A 331 -23.65 -47.64 37.46
CA PRO A 331 -23.99 -47.48 38.86
C PRO A 331 -24.23 -48.85 39.50
N THR A 332 -23.36 -49.24 40.42
CA THR A 332 -23.62 -50.36 41.32
C THR A 332 -24.64 -49.93 42.37
N VAL A 333 -25.86 -50.44 42.25
CA VAL A 333 -26.90 -50.38 43.29
C VAL A 333 -26.41 -51.19 44.50
N LYS A 334 -26.15 -50.52 45.62
CA LYS A 334 -25.98 -51.17 46.93
C LYS A 334 -27.19 -50.89 47.82
N SER A 335 -28.02 -51.90 47.97
CA SER A 335 -29.00 -52.04 49.05
C SER A 335 -28.29 -52.16 50.40
N ARG A 336 -28.71 -51.39 51.41
CA ARG A 336 -28.38 -51.67 52.81
C ARG A 336 -29.64 -51.56 53.67
N ALA A 337 -30.02 -52.69 54.24
CA ALA A 337 -31.07 -52.84 55.23
C ALA A 337 -30.64 -52.23 56.57
N TYR A 338 -31.60 -51.58 57.24
CA TYR A 338 -31.56 -51.22 58.65
C TYR A 338 -32.33 -52.32 59.39
N SER A 339 -31.69 -52.98 60.36
CA SER A 339 -32.36 -53.84 61.34
C SER A 339 -32.31 -53.16 62.69
N SER A 340 -33.46 -53.17 63.34
CA SER A 340 -33.74 -52.78 64.71
C SER A 340 -33.15 -53.75 65.74
N GLU A 341 -33.06 -53.22 66.97
CA GLU A 341 -32.72 -53.83 68.28
C GLU A 341 -31.26 -53.76 68.73
#